data_AF-A0A7W0LJR9-F1
#
_entry.id   AF-A0A7W0LJR9-F1
#
_cell.length_a   1.000
_cell.length_b   1.000
_cell.length_c   1.000
_cell.angle_alpha   90.00
_cell.angle_beta   90.00
_cell.angle_gamma   90.00
#
_symmetry.space_group_name_H-M   'P 1'
#
loop_
_entity.id
_entity.type
_entity.pdbx_description
1 polymer ?
#
loop_
_entity_poly.entity_id
_entity_poly.type
_entity_poly.pdbx_seq_one_letter_code
_entity_poly.pdbx_strand_id
1 'polypeptide(L)'
;MILADTSAWIEYDRQTGSPADGRLAELIAAGDGVAVTEPVVMEVLAGARSDDDETELRRLLTRFDLLSFEAVSDFAAAARVYRRCRAAGVTPRGMIDCMIAAVAWRCEAALLSHDADLDRVAGVIGLRVDPASLRVS
;
A
#
# COMPACT_ATOMS: atom_id res chain seq x y z
N MET A 1 -3.59 -9.31 -8.65
CA MET A 1 -3.62 -7.87 -8.37
C MET A 1 -2.66 -7.55 -7.24
N ILE A 2 -1.96 -6.43 -7.36
CA ILE A 2 -0.97 -5.92 -6.41
C ILE A 2 -1.47 -4.57 -5.92
N LEU A 3 -1.69 -4.42 -4.62
CA LEU A 3 -1.96 -3.14 -3.99
C LEU A 3 -0.62 -2.51 -3.60
N ALA A 4 -0.21 -1.47 -4.31
CA ALA A 4 0.99 -0.72 -3.98
C ALA A 4 0.71 0.24 -2.83
N ASP A 5 1.47 0.10 -1.74
CA ASP A 5 1.46 1.01 -0.60
C ASP A 5 2.10 2.37 -0.95
N THR A 6 1.78 3.40 -0.17
CA THR A 6 2.37 4.74 -0.27
C THR A 6 3.91 4.69 -0.29
N SER A 7 4.53 3.84 0.53
CA SER A 7 6.00 3.71 0.53
C SER A 7 6.56 3.24 -0.82
N ALA A 8 5.86 2.35 -1.54
CA ALA A 8 6.29 1.92 -2.87
C ALA A 8 6.13 3.03 -3.92
N TRP A 9 5.06 3.82 -3.84
CA TRP A 9 4.89 5.01 -4.69
C TRP A 9 5.97 6.06 -4.45
N ILE A 10 6.36 6.28 -3.19
CA ILE A 10 7.44 7.21 -2.84
C ILE A 10 8.78 6.75 -3.43
N GLU A 11 9.08 5.45 -3.37
CA GLU A 11 10.30 4.90 -3.97
C GLU A 11 10.34 5.08 -5.49
N TYR A 12 9.21 4.83 -6.16
CA TYR A 12 9.06 5.04 -7.60
C TYR A 12 9.17 6.52 -8.00
N ASP A 13 8.48 7.43 -7.30
CA ASP A 13 8.55 8.88 -7.55
C ASP A 13 9.98 9.42 -7.40
N ARG A 14 10.74 8.86 -6.46
CA ARG A 14 12.14 9.22 -6.21
C ARG A 14 13.15 8.48 -7.09
N GLN A 15 12.71 7.50 -7.86
CA GLN A 15 13.57 6.66 -8.71
C GLN A 15 14.76 6.08 -7.95
N THR A 16 14.50 5.51 -6.76
CA THR A 16 15.56 5.11 -5.83
C THR A 16 16.36 3.89 -6.30
N GLY A 17 15.84 3.14 -7.28
CA GLY A 17 16.39 1.85 -7.70
C GLY A 17 16.14 0.72 -6.68
N SER A 18 15.27 0.94 -5.69
CA SER A 18 14.88 -0.14 -4.78
C SER A 18 14.07 -1.22 -5.51
N PRO A 19 13.97 -2.44 -4.97
CA PRO A 19 13.14 -3.47 -5.59
C PRO A 19 11.68 -3.04 -5.78
N ALA A 20 11.13 -2.25 -4.86
CA ALA A 20 9.76 -1.73 -4.94
C ALA A 20 9.60 -0.72 -6.09
N ASP A 21 10.57 0.18 -6.28
CA ASP A 21 10.62 1.10 -7.42
C ASP A 21 10.61 0.32 -8.75
N GLY A 22 11.59 -0.58 -8.92
CA GLY A 22 11.71 -1.37 -10.15
C GLY A 22 10.45 -2.20 -10.43
N ARG A 23 9.88 -2.83 -9.39
CA ARG A 23 8.66 -3.62 -9.54
C ARG A 23 7.46 -2.76 -9.94
N LEU A 24 7.32 -1.58 -9.38
CA LEU A 24 6.22 -0.68 -9.73
C LEU A 24 6.38 -0.16 -11.17
N ALA A 25 7.60 0.20 -11.58
CA ALA A 25 7.90 0.58 -12.96
C ALA A 25 7.55 -0.53 -13.98
N GLU A 26 7.90 -1.78 -13.67
CA GLU A 26 7.54 -2.94 -14.50
C GLU A 26 6.02 -3.09 -14.68
N LEU A 27 5.28 -2.99 -13.58
CA LEU A 27 3.83 -3.17 -13.60
C LEU A 27 3.13 -2.02 -14.34
N ILE A 28 3.60 -0.79 -14.16
CA ILE A 28 3.08 0.37 -14.89
C ILE A 28 3.32 0.20 -16.40
N ALA A 29 4.50 -0.29 -16.79
CA ALA A 29 4.82 -0.54 -18.20
C ALA A 29 4.00 -1.69 -18.80
N ALA A 30 3.70 -2.73 -18.02
CA ALA A 30 2.83 -3.84 -18.44
C ALA A 30 1.37 -3.39 -18.64
N GLY A 31 0.94 -2.36 -17.91
CA GLY A 31 -0.40 -1.78 -18.04
C GLY A 31 -1.51 -2.56 -17.33
N ASP A 32 -1.16 -3.59 -16.55
CA ASP A 32 -2.10 -4.36 -15.75
C ASP A 32 -1.53 -4.75 -14.37
N GLY A 33 -2.44 -5.12 -13.46
CA GLY A 33 -2.07 -5.78 -12.20
C GLY A 33 -1.77 -4.87 -11.01
N VAL A 34 -1.61 -3.55 -11.18
CA VAL A 34 -1.49 -2.56 -10.08
C VAL A 34 -2.86 -2.02 -9.70
N ALA A 35 -3.05 -1.88 -8.40
CA ALA A 35 -4.19 -1.22 -7.79
C ALA A 35 -3.76 -0.22 -6.72
N VAL A 36 -4.67 0.69 -6.41
CA VAL A 36 -4.56 1.69 -5.34
C VAL A 36 -5.79 1.62 -4.43
N THR A 37 -5.73 2.24 -3.26
CA THR A 37 -6.88 2.41 -2.36
C THR A 37 -6.91 3.85 -1.85
N GLU A 38 -8.05 4.32 -1.35
CA GLU A 38 -8.25 5.72 -0.97
C GLU A 38 -7.20 6.24 0.03
N PRO A 39 -6.79 5.48 1.09
CA PRO A 39 -5.72 5.93 1.97
C PRO A 39 -4.37 6.13 1.25
N VAL A 40 -4.02 5.24 0.32
CA VAL A 40 -2.77 5.38 -0.46
C VAL A 40 -2.84 6.60 -1.37
N VAL A 41 -3.96 6.77 -2.09
CA VAL A 41 -4.17 7.94 -2.95
C VAL A 41 -4.09 9.23 -2.13
N MET A 42 -4.71 9.26 -0.95
CA MET A 42 -4.65 10.39 -0.03
C MET A 42 -3.21 10.71 0.40
N GLU A 43 -2.45 9.71 0.85
CA GLU A 43 -1.08 9.92 1.33
C GLU A 43 -0.12 10.35 0.22
N VAL A 44 -0.21 9.75 -0.97
CA VAL A 44 0.63 10.12 -2.11
C VAL A 44 0.34 11.55 -2.56
N LEU A 45 -0.93 11.93 -2.70
CA LEU A 45 -1.29 13.29 -3.10
C LEU A 45 -0.96 14.34 -2.04
N ALA A 46 -1.11 14.00 -0.76
CA ALA A 46 -0.70 14.87 0.35
C ALA A 46 0.82 15.06 0.41
N GLY A 47 1.60 14.14 -0.18
CA GLY A 47 3.05 14.21 -0.28
C GLY A 47 3.58 15.00 -1.48
N ALA A 48 2.71 15.51 -2.35
CA ALA A 48 3.10 16.28 -3.53
C ALA A 48 3.85 17.57 -3.16
N ARG A 49 4.81 17.96 -4.00
CA ARG A 49 5.72 19.09 -3.78
C ARG A 49 5.14 20.42 -4.27
N SER A 50 4.15 20.37 -5.15
CA SER A 50 3.42 21.51 -5.72
C SER A 50 2.05 21.06 -6.25
N ASP A 51 1.20 22.02 -6.62
CA ASP A 51 -0.12 21.72 -7.23
C ASP A 51 0.01 21.04 -8.61
N ASP A 52 1.06 21.37 -9.37
CA ASP A 52 1.35 20.72 -10.65
C ASP A 52 1.76 19.26 -10.46
N ASP A 53 2.62 18.99 -9.46
CA ASP A 53 3.03 17.64 -9.06
C ASP A 53 1.84 16.82 -8.55
N GLU A 54 0.97 17.42 -7.74
CA GLU A 54 -0.28 16.79 -7.29
C GLU A 54 -1.18 16.40 -8.46
N THR A 55 -1.32 17.28 -9.45
CA THR A 55 -2.12 17.03 -10.65
C THR A 55 -1.56 15.87 -11.48
N GLU A 56 -0.23 15.80 -11.61
CA GLU A 56 0.45 14.71 -12.33
C GLU A 56 0.30 13.37 -11.61
N LEU A 57 0.57 13.33 -10.30
CA LEU A 57 0.37 12.15 -9.45
C LEU A 57 -1.08 11.68 -9.49
N ARG A 58 -2.06 12.59 -9.40
CA ARG A 58 -3.48 12.26 -9.51
C ARG A 58 -3.80 11.61 -10.85
N ARG A 59 -3.33 12.19 -11.96
CA ARG A 59 -3.50 11.61 -13.30
C ARG A 59 -2.91 10.22 -13.38
N LEU A 60 -1.71 10.01 -12.83
CA LEU A 60 -1.08 8.69 -12.81
C LEU A 60 -1.93 7.68 -12.02
N LEU A 61 -2.27 8.00 -10.77
CA LEU A 61 -2.97 7.08 -9.87
C LEU A 61 -4.37 6.70 -10.37
N THR A 62 -5.08 7.61 -11.04
CA THR A 62 -6.42 7.33 -11.60
C THR A 62 -6.43 6.35 -12.78
N ARG A 63 -5.25 5.92 -13.27
CA ARG A 63 -5.13 4.91 -14.32
C ARG A 63 -5.25 3.48 -13.78
N PHE A 64 -5.12 3.28 -12.48
CA PHE A 64 -5.12 1.96 -11.84
C PHE A 64 -6.48 1.63 -11.23
N ASP A 65 -6.71 0.35 -10.99
CA ASP A 65 -7.92 -0.11 -10.31
C ASP A 65 -7.96 0.46 -8.89
N LEU A 66 -9.06 1.13 -8.56
CA LEU A 66 -9.32 1.59 -7.20
C LEU A 66 -10.00 0.46 -6.41
N LEU A 67 -9.26 -0.14 -5.50
CA LEU A 67 -9.80 -1.03 -4.48
C LEU A 67 -10.50 -0.18 -3.42
N SER A 68 -11.76 0.15 -3.70
CA SER A 68 -12.54 1.05 -2.86
C SER A 68 -12.77 0.49 -1.47
N PHE A 69 -12.69 1.38 -0.49
CA PHE A 69 -12.97 1.09 0.90
C PHE A 69 -14.46 0.77 1.11
N GLU A 70 -14.74 -0.37 1.71
CA GLU A 70 -16.06 -0.67 2.23
C GLU A 70 -16.16 -0.17 3.67
N ALA A 71 -16.67 1.05 3.86
CA ALA A 71 -16.59 1.80 5.11
C ALA A 71 -16.97 1.00 6.39
N VAL A 72 -17.99 0.15 6.35
CA VAL A 72 -18.39 -0.61 7.53
C VAL A 72 -17.45 -1.79 7.80
N SER A 73 -17.18 -2.61 6.77
CA SER A 73 -16.40 -3.84 6.90
C SER A 73 -14.91 -3.55 7.09
N ASP A 74 -14.35 -2.62 6.32
CA ASP A 74 -12.91 -2.37 6.31
C ASP A 74 -12.44 -1.55 7.53
N PHE A 75 -13.25 -0.64 8.08
CA PHE A 75 -12.89 0.05 9.33
C PHE A 75 -12.89 -0.94 10.51
N ALA A 76 -13.89 -1.82 10.57
CA ALA A 76 -13.93 -2.87 11.58
C ALA A 76 -12.78 -3.89 11.40
N ALA A 77 -12.44 -4.22 10.16
CA ALA A 77 -11.30 -5.06 9.83
C ALA A 77 -9.97 -4.40 10.23
N ALA A 78 -9.76 -3.12 9.92
CA ALA A 78 -8.57 -2.36 10.32
C ALA A 78 -8.39 -2.35 11.84
N ALA A 79 -9.46 -2.12 12.61
CA ALA A 79 -9.41 -2.22 14.07
C ALA A 79 -9.03 -3.63 14.55
N ARG A 80 -9.51 -4.68 13.86
CA ARG A 80 -9.15 -6.07 14.15
C ARG A 80 -7.68 -6.36 13.82
N VAL A 81 -7.18 -5.86 12.69
CA VAL A 81 -5.76 -5.95 12.28
C VAL A 81 -4.90 -5.30 13.37
N TYR A 82 -5.20 -4.07 13.76
CA TYR A 82 -4.47 -3.34 14.80
C TYR A 82 -4.41 -4.14 16.12
N ARG A 83 -5.57 -4.61 16.60
CA ARG A 83 -5.65 -5.40 17.84
C ARG A 83 -4.88 -6.71 17.76
N ARG A 84 -4.92 -7.41 16.61
CA ARG A 84 -4.15 -8.64 16.40
C ARG A 84 -2.66 -8.37 16.41
N CYS A 85 -2.20 -7.31 15.75
CA CYS A 85 -0.80 -6.90 15.77
C CYS A 85 -0.33 -6.64 17.20
N ARG A 86 -1.08 -5.83 17.95
CA ARG A 86 -0.75 -5.51 19.36
C ARG A 86 -0.69 -6.75 20.24
N ALA A 87 -1.61 -7.70 20.06
CA ALA A 87 -1.59 -8.97 20.79
C ALA A 87 -0.37 -9.85 20.42
N ALA A 88 0.16 -9.72 19.21
CA ALA A 88 1.35 -10.40 18.73
C ALA A 88 2.67 -9.64 19.02
N GLY A 89 2.62 -8.53 19.76
CA GLY A 89 3.80 -7.70 20.03
C GLY A 89 4.26 -6.81 18.86
N VAL A 90 3.52 -6.79 17.75
CA VAL A 90 3.76 -5.91 16.60
C VAL A 90 2.95 -4.63 16.79
N THR A 91 3.59 -3.47 16.62
CA THR A 91 2.90 -2.17 16.69
C THR A 91 2.88 -1.55 15.30
N PRO A 92 1.71 -1.52 14.61
CA PRO A 92 1.57 -0.77 13.37
C PRO A 92 1.91 0.71 13.60
N ARG A 93 2.47 1.40 12.59
CA ARG A 93 2.80 2.84 12.73
C ARG A 93 1.54 3.68 12.90
N GLY A 94 0.44 3.24 12.29
CA GLY A 94 -0.86 3.90 12.42
C GLY A 94 -2.03 3.04 12.00
N MET A 95 -3.23 3.62 12.14
CA MET A 95 -4.47 2.98 11.68
C MET A 95 -4.54 2.89 10.15
N ILE A 96 -3.87 3.79 9.42
CA ILE A 96 -3.83 3.79 7.95
C ILE A 96 -3.17 2.50 7.41
N ASP A 97 -2.02 2.10 7.96
CA ASP A 97 -1.39 0.81 7.64
C ASP A 97 -2.37 -0.37 7.80
N CYS A 98 -3.18 -0.33 8.86
CA CYS A 98 -4.18 -1.37 9.13
C CYS A 98 -5.36 -1.30 8.14
N MET A 99 -5.73 -0.11 7.68
CA MET A 99 -6.76 0.10 6.66
C MET A 99 -6.30 -0.42 5.30
N ILE A 100 -5.07 -0.12 4.89
CA ILE A 100 -4.47 -0.62 3.65
C ILE A 100 -4.38 -2.15 3.70
N ALA A 101 -3.90 -2.71 4.81
CA ALA A 101 -3.83 -4.16 5.01
C ALA A 101 -5.22 -4.83 4.98
N ALA A 102 -6.26 -4.18 5.52
CA ALA A 102 -7.62 -4.68 5.49
C ALA A 102 -8.19 -4.76 4.07
N VAL A 103 -8.01 -3.70 3.28
CA VAL A 103 -8.43 -3.67 1.86
C VAL A 103 -7.68 -4.72 1.06
N ALA A 104 -6.35 -4.79 1.21
CA ALA A 104 -5.53 -5.79 0.52
C ALA A 104 -6.02 -7.22 0.84
N TRP A 105 -6.34 -7.47 2.11
CA TRP A 105 -6.81 -8.78 2.55
C TRP A 105 -8.20 -9.11 1.97
N ARG A 106 -9.16 -8.17 2.04
CA ARG A 106 -10.53 -8.37 1.52
C ARG A 106 -10.53 -8.60 0.01
N CYS A 107 -9.74 -7.83 -0.73
CA CYS A 107 -9.67 -7.90 -2.19
C CYS A 107 -8.69 -8.96 -2.70
N GLU A 108 -8.13 -9.78 -1.79
CA GLU A 108 -7.09 -10.76 -2.11
C GLU A 108 -5.94 -10.16 -2.93
N ALA A 109 -5.56 -8.91 -2.69
CA ALA A 109 -4.44 -8.26 -3.36
C ALA A 109 -3.14 -8.57 -2.61
N ALA A 110 -2.06 -8.82 -3.36
CA ALA A 110 -0.73 -8.87 -2.76
C ALA A 110 -0.26 -7.44 -2.46
N LEU A 111 0.30 -7.21 -1.28
CA LEU A 111 0.82 -5.91 -0.88
C LEU A 111 2.24 -5.71 -1.47
N LEU A 112 2.49 -4.58 -2.13
CA LEU A 112 3.83 -4.11 -2.48
C LEU A 112 4.18 -2.90 -1.62
N SER A 113 5.22 -2.99 -0.77
CA SER A 113 5.62 -1.89 0.11
C SER A 113 7.13 -1.81 0.30
N HIS A 114 7.63 -0.60 0.55
CA HIS A 114 8.98 -0.35 1.05
C HIS A 114 8.94 0.05 2.53
N ASP A 115 8.15 -0.67 3.32
CA ASP A 115 7.96 -0.42 4.75
C ASP A 115 8.00 -1.71 5.57
N ALA A 116 8.97 -1.79 6.47
CA ALA A 116 9.21 -2.92 7.35
C ALA A 116 8.08 -3.13 8.37
N ASP A 117 7.39 -2.06 8.80
CA ASP A 117 6.25 -2.21 9.71
C ASP A 117 5.06 -2.86 9.01
N LEU A 118 4.82 -2.51 7.76
CA LEU A 118 3.76 -3.12 6.96
C LEU A 118 4.02 -4.61 6.65
N ASP A 119 5.28 -5.02 6.46
CA ASP A 119 5.65 -6.44 6.35
C ASP A 119 5.34 -7.22 7.65
N ARG A 120 5.63 -6.64 8.82
CA ARG A 120 5.26 -7.25 10.11
C ARG A 120 3.74 -7.35 10.28
N VAL A 121 3.00 -6.29 9.92
CA VAL A 121 1.53 -6.30 9.94
C VAL A 121 1.00 -7.41 9.03
N ALA A 122 1.51 -7.51 7.82
CA ALA A 122 1.13 -8.54 6.86
C ALA A 122 1.39 -9.95 7.40
N GLY A 123 2.54 -10.17 8.04
CA GLY A 123 2.88 -11.44 8.70
C GLY A 123 1.88 -11.84 9.78
N VAL A 124 1.42 -10.90 10.62
CA VAL A 124 0.45 -11.19 11.69
C VAL A 124 -0.91 -11.65 11.13
N ILE A 125 -1.35 -11.08 10.01
CA ILE A 125 -2.68 -11.35 9.45
C ILE A 125 -2.66 -12.37 8.29
N GLY A 126 -1.49 -12.87 7.91
CA GLY A 126 -1.32 -13.78 6.78
C GLY A 126 -1.62 -13.12 5.43
N LEU A 127 -1.37 -11.82 5.31
CA LEU A 127 -1.54 -11.10 4.05
C LEU A 127 -0.42 -11.47 3.07
N ARG A 128 -0.79 -11.67 1.78
CA ARG A 128 0.20 -11.90 0.73
C ARG A 128 0.99 -10.63 0.48
N VAL A 129 2.29 -10.76 0.37
CA VAL A 129 3.20 -9.63 0.11
C VAL A 129 4.02 -9.98 -1.13
N ASP A 130 4.15 -9.03 -2.04
CA ASP A 130 4.94 -9.16 -3.26
C ASP A 130 6.42 -9.36 -2.90
N PRO A 131 7.17 -10.23 -3.61
CA PRO A 131 8.59 -10.47 -3.33
C PRO A 131 9.48 -9.23 -3.38
N ALA A 132 9.11 -8.20 -4.14
CA ALA A 132 9.85 -6.94 -4.23
C ALA A 132 9.62 -6.01 -3.03
N SER A 133 8.76 -6.38 -2.09
CA SER A 133 8.55 -5.60 -0.88
C SER A 133 9.76 -5.68 0.06
N LEU A 134 9.96 -4.64 0.87
CA LEU A 134 10.94 -4.66 1.96
C LEU A 134 10.53 -5.72 3.00
N ARG A 135 11.39 -6.71 3.21
CA ARG A 135 11.15 -7.82 4.16
C ARG A 135 11.97 -7.64 5.43
N VAL A 136 11.38 -8.00 6.57
CA VAL A 136 12.12 -8.12 7.83
C VAL A 136 12.56 -9.57 8.01
N SER A 137 13.87 -9.78 8.18
CA SER A 137 14.46 -11.09 8.50
C SER A 137 14.12 -11.56 9.92
#